data_AF-A0A059D1F9-F1
#
_entry.id   AF-A0A059D1F9-F1
#
_cell.length_a   1.000
_cell.length_b   1.000
_cell.length_c   1.000
_cell.angle_alpha   90.00
_cell.angle_beta   90.00
_cell.angle_gamma   90.00
#
_symmetry.space_group_name_H-M   'P 1'
#
loop_
_entity.id
_entity.type
_entity.pdbx_description
1 polymer ?
#
loop_
_entity_poly.entity_id
_entity_poly.type
_entity_poly.pdbx_seq_one_letter_code
_entity_poly.pdbx_strand_id
1 'polypeptide(L)'
;MASPVFTGENYQAWAVKMKAFLEGHDLWEAVEDDYEVAPLPNNPTMNQIKLHKERTRRKAKAKSCLYAVVSPTIFTRIMKCDSANVIWDFLKEEYEGDEKIRGMKVLNLLREFERQQMEESESVKEYSDRLVGIADKIRVLGTDLRDDRLVQKILVSLPEKFEATIASLENTRDLADIKLAELLNALQAQEQRRLMRREDHVKGALQAKVKQNDGGKGKRWIQFKGNVADSKFLPKEGNAGGSSKWKNNKRPCQYCGGTNHQSFRCWKRLDARCRRCHKLGHMEAICKGKA
;
A
#
# COMPACT_ATOMS: atom_id res chain seq x y z
N MET A 1 20.23 -1.69 -36.85
CA MET A 1 19.43 -1.34 -35.66
C MET A 1 18.07 -2.02 -35.80
N ALA A 2 17.50 -2.54 -34.70
CA ALA A 2 16.16 -3.14 -34.74
C ALA A 2 15.11 -2.05 -34.94
N SER A 3 14.09 -2.34 -35.74
CA SER A 3 13.01 -1.40 -36.05
C SER A 3 12.07 -1.26 -34.84
N PRO A 4 11.72 -0.04 -34.39
CA PRO A 4 10.85 0.15 -33.24
C PRO A 4 9.40 -0.18 -33.61
N VAL A 5 8.86 -1.28 -33.11
CA VAL A 5 7.47 -1.67 -33.38
C VAL A 5 6.51 -0.80 -32.56
N PHE A 6 5.54 -0.18 -33.22
CA PHE A 6 4.48 0.61 -32.62
C PHE A 6 3.27 -0.26 -32.31
N THR A 7 2.84 -0.23 -31.05
CA THR A 7 1.68 -0.99 -30.55
C THR A 7 0.45 -0.13 -30.32
N GLY A 8 0.54 1.20 -30.52
CA GLY A 8 -0.52 2.17 -30.21
C GLY A 8 -0.22 2.99 -28.95
N GLU A 9 0.87 2.66 -28.25
CA GLU A 9 1.31 3.34 -27.04
C GLU A 9 2.62 4.09 -27.24
N ASN A 10 2.76 5.19 -26.51
CA ASN A 10 3.92 6.06 -26.49
C ASN A 10 4.29 6.57 -27.89
N TYR A 11 3.28 7.08 -28.61
CA TYR A 11 3.45 7.53 -29.99
C TYR A 11 4.61 8.53 -30.15
N GLN A 12 4.79 9.46 -29.20
CA GLN A 12 5.87 10.45 -29.28
C GLN A 12 7.27 9.82 -29.25
N ALA A 13 7.51 8.88 -28.30
CA ALA A 13 8.81 8.20 -28.24
C ALA A 13 9.03 7.30 -29.46
N TRP A 14 7.97 6.64 -29.95
CA TRP A 14 8.04 5.87 -31.19
C TRP A 14 8.34 6.76 -32.40
N ALA A 15 7.64 7.88 -32.56
CA ALA A 15 7.79 8.81 -33.68
C ALA A 15 9.20 9.38 -33.73
N VAL A 16 9.79 9.76 -32.59
CA VAL A 16 11.19 10.21 -32.52
C VAL A 16 12.15 9.12 -32.98
N LYS A 17 12.01 7.88 -32.46
CA LYS A 17 12.87 6.75 -32.85
C LYS A 17 12.71 6.38 -34.32
N MET A 18 11.48 6.39 -34.81
CA MET A 18 11.16 6.02 -36.18
C MET A 18 11.64 7.08 -37.18
N LYS A 19 11.49 8.37 -36.86
CA LYS A 19 12.06 9.46 -37.65
C LYS A 19 13.57 9.31 -37.77
N ALA A 20 14.28 9.15 -36.64
CA ALA A 20 15.73 8.94 -36.65
C ALA A 20 16.14 7.68 -37.44
N PHE A 21 15.35 6.60 -37.35
CA PHE A 21 15.58 5.39 -38.15
C PHE A 21 15.46 5.65 -39.65
N LEU A 22 14.41 6.36 -40.08
CA LEU A 22 14.17 6.70 -41.50
C LEU A 22 15.21 7.68 -42.03
N GLU A 23 15.63 8.67 -41.24
CA GLU A 23 16.73 9.58 -41.56
C GLU A 23 18.04 8.81 -41.78
N GLY A 24 18.38 7.89 -40.86
CA GLY A 24 19.57 7.06 -40.98
C GLY A 24 19.56 6.08 -42.17
N HIS A 25 18.43 5.91 -42.86
CA HIS A 25 18.29 5.06 -44.06
C HIS A 25 18.00 5.86 -45.34
N ASP A 26 18.10 7.19 -45.29
CA ASP A 26 17.77 8.10 -46.40
C ASP A 26 16.33 7.91 -46.93
N LEU A 27 15.38 7.64 -46.03
CA LEU A 27 13.97 7.41 -46.36
C LEU A 27 13.04 8.55 -45.92
N TRP A 28 13.49 9.42 -45.01
CA TRP A 28 12.65 10.46 -44.39
C TRP A 28 12.05 11.47 -45.39
N GLU A 29 12.82 11.89 -46.41
CA GLU A 29 12.35 12.78 -47.48
C GLU A 29 11.05 12.26 -48.17
N ALA A 30 10.92 10.93 -48.32
CA ALA A 30 9.73 10.33 -48.93
C ALA A 30 8.50 10.30 -47.99
N VAL A 31 8.71 10.54 -46.70
CA VAL A 31 7.65 10.66 -45.68
C VAL A 31 7.27 12.12 -45.46
N GLU A 32 8.23 13.04 -45.50
CA GLU A 32 8.01 14.46 -45.23
C GLU A 32 7.39 15.22 -46.40
N ASP A 33 7.93 15.04 -47.62
CA ASP A 33 7.61 15.93 -48.74
C ASP A 33 6.51 15.39 -49.68
N ASP A 34 6.09 14.13 -49.49
CA ASP A 34 5.29 13.32 -50.44
C ASP A 34 5.55 13.63 -51.93
N TYR A 35 6.83 13.82 -52.29
CA TYR A 35 7.16 14.37 -53.60
C TYR A 35 6.65 13.50 -54.74
N GLU A 36 6.21 14.13 -55.82
CA GLU A 36 5.83 13.42 -57.03
C GLU A 36 7.06 12.96 -57.82
N VAL A 37 7.01 11.73 -58.33
CA VAL A 37 8.05 11.22 -59.23
C VAL A 37 7.61 11.49 -60.65
N ALA A 38 8.13 12.57 -61.22
CA ALA A 38 7.82 12.96 -62.60
C ALA A 38 8.11 11.81 -63.59
N PRO A 39 7.24 11.63 -64.61
CA PRO A 39 7.49 10.66 -65.67
C PRO A 39 8.77 11.01 -66.42
N LEU A 40 9.45 9.99 -66.93
CA LEU A 40 10.64 10.19 -67.74
C LEU A 40 10.28 10.89 -69.06
N PRO A 41 11.08 11.86 -69.54
CA PRO A 41 10.89 12.45 -70.85
C PRO A 41 11.15 11.43 -71.97
N ASN A 42 10.69 11.71 -73.20
CA ASN A 42 10.79 10.79 -74.35
C ASN A 42 12.22 10.33 -74.69
N ASN A 43 13.25 11.13 -74.35
CA ASN A 43 14.66 10.77 -74.52
C ASN A 43 15.43 11.07 -73.22
N PRO A 44 15.34 10.19 -72.21
CA PRO A 44 15.92 10.45 -70.90
C PRO A 44 17.42 10.15 -70.90
N THR A 45 18.18 11.02 -70.25
CA THR A 45 19.60 10.75 -69.97
C THR A 45 19.75 9.63 -68.94
N MET A 46 20.90 8.96 -68.92
CA MET A 46 21.19 7.93 -67.91
C MET A 46 21.05 8.44 -66.47
N ASN A 47 21.38 9.71 -66.23
CA ASN A 47 21.23 10.34 -64.92
C ASN A 47 19.75 10.51 -64.54
N GLN A 48 18.89 10.91 -65.48
CA GLN A 48 17.44 11.00 -65.25
C GLN A 48 16.81 9.63 -64.95
N ILE A 49 17.21 8.58 -65.68
CA ILE A 49 16.74 7.21 -65.43
C ILE A 49 17.16 6.74 -64.04
N LYS A 50 18.42 6.98 -63.64
CA LYS A 50 18.93 6.61 -62.31
C LYS A 50 18.16 7.33 -61.20
N LEU A 51 17.99 8.64 -61.31
CA LEU A 51 17.29 9.45 -60.32
C LEU A 51 15.82 9.04 -60.18
N HIS A 52 15.12 8.82 -61.29
CA HIS A 52 13.73 8.35 -61.28
C HIS A 52 13.61 7.01 -60.54
N LYS A 53 14.44 6.02 -60.90
CA LYS A 53 14.46 4.71 -60.22
C LYS A 53 14.78 4.81 -58.73
N GLU A 54 15.74 5.67 -58.37
CA GLU A 54 16.12 5.92 -56.98
C GLU A 54 14.95 6.49 -56.17
N ARG A 55 14.30 7.55 -56.68
CA ARG A 55 13.14 8.21 -56.03
C ARG A 55 11.95 7.26 -55.88
N THR A 56 11.57 6.54 -56.93
CA THR A 56 10.50 5.53 -56.86
C THR A 56 10.81 4.46 -55.81
N ARG A 57 12.06 3.96 -55.80
CA ARG A 57 12.50 2.97 -54.83
C ARG A 57 12.49 3.51 -53.40
N ARG A 58 12.86 4.78 -53.18
CA ARG A 58 12.83 5.44 -51.88
C ARG A 58 11.39 5.51 -51.33
N LYS A 59 10.42 5.96 -52.13
CA LYS A 59 8.99 5.98 -51.73
C LYS A 59 8.47 4.58 -51.36
N ALA A 60 8.75 3.58 -52.19
CA ALA A 60 8.32 2.20 -51.93
C ALA A 60 8.95 1.62 -50.65
N LYS A 61 10.25 1.87 -50.42
CA LYS A 61 10.96 1.43 -49.21
C LYS A 61 10.45 2.11 -47.94
N ALA A 62 10.21 3.43 -47.98
CA ALA A 62 9.67 4.16 -46.85
C ALA A 62 8.29 3.60 -46.44
N LYS A 63 7.41 3.38 -47.42
CA LYS A 63 6.09 2.77 -47.20
C LYS A 63 6.19 1.37 -46.59
N SER A 64 7.02 0.51 -47.18
CA SER A 64 7.25 -0.85 -46.67
C SER A 64 7.83 -0.84 -45.26
N CYS A 65 8.69 0.13 -44.94
CA CYS A 65 9.27 0.28 -43.61
C CYS A 65 8.18 0.63 -42.59
N LEU A 66 7.31 1.59 -42.88
CA LEU A 66 6.19 1.97 -42.00
C LEU A 66 5.22 0.81 -41.75
N TYR A 67 4.95 -0.02 -42.75
CA TYR A 67 4.16 -1.24 -42.56
C TYR A 67 4.83 -2.27 -41.65
N ALA A 68 6.16 -2.39 -41.69
CA ALA A 68 6.90 -3.36 -40.90
C ALA A 68 7.05 -2.96 -39.42
N VAL A 69 6.82 -1.68 -39.08
CA VAL A 69 7.03 -1.14 -37.73
C VAL A 69 5.75 -0.90 -36.96
N VAL A 70 4.63 -1.44 -37.40
CA VAL A 70 3.35 -1.33 -36.68
C VAL A 70 2.82 -2.72 -36.31
N SER A 71 2.04 -2.79 -35.24
CA SER A 71 1.35 -4.02 -34.88
C SER A 71 0.33 -4.45 -35.96
N PRO A 72 -0.06 -5.73 -36.04
CA PRO A 72 -1.07 -6.19 -37.00
C PRO A 72 -2.38 -5.40 -36.92
N THR A 73 -2.80 -5.02 -35.71
CA THR A 73 -4.01 -4.22 -35.47
C THR A 73 -3.92 -2.82 -36.06
N ILE A 74 -2.73 -2.20 -36.03
CA ILE A 74 -2.52 -0.88 -36.62
C ILE A 74 -2.35 -1.01 -38.13
N PHE A 75 -1.67 -2.05 -38.59
CA PHE A 75 -1.48 -2.34 -40.01
C PHE A 75 -2.82 -2.38 -40.76
N THR A 76 -3.84 -3.07 -40.23
CA THR A 76 -5.17 -3.15 -40.87
C THR A 76 -5.84 -1.79 -41.04
N ARG A 77 -5.48 -0.79 -40.20
CA ARG A 77 -5.99 0.58 -40.29
C ARG A 77 -5.29 1.38 -41.39
N ILE A 78 -3.98 1.19 -41.55
CA ILE A 78 -3.14 1.95 -42.50
C ILE A 78 -2.94 1.25 -43.85
N MET A 79 -3.34 -0.02 -44.01
CA MET A 79 -3.04 -0.81 -45.21
C MET A 79 -3.61 -0.24 -46.51
N LYS A 80 -4.63 0.62 -46.42
CA LYS A 80 -5.25 1.32 -47.55
C LYS A 80 -4.57 2.65 -47.90
N CYS A 81 -3.59 3.11 -47.10
CA CYS A 81 -2.88 4.34 -47.35
C CYS A 81 -1.93 4.18 -48.56
N ASP A 82 -1.93 5.15 -49.45
CA ASP A 82 -1.22 5.03 -50.74
C ASP A 82 0.25 5.45 -50.67
N SER A 83 0.63 6.38 -49.81
CA SER A 83 2.00 6.86 -49.64
C SER A 83 2.52 6.68 -48.20
N ALA A 84 3.84 6.76 -48.05
CA ALA A 84 4.48 6.72 -46.73
C ALA A 84 4.12 7.95 -45.88
N ASN A 85 3.97 9.10 -46.55
CA ASN A 85 3.48 10.33 -45.95
C ASN A 85 2.06 10.15 -45.38
N VAL A 86 1.10 9.66 -46.18
CA VAL A 86 -0.28 9.44 -45.72
C VAL A 86 -0.34 8.48 -44.53
N ILE A 87 0.50 7.44 -44.50
CA ILE A 87 0.60 6.54 -43.34
C ILE A 87 1.08 7.31 -42.11
N TRP A 88 2.15 8.09 -42.25
CA TRP A 88 2.73 8.85 -41.14
C TRP A 88 1.74 9.86 -40.56
N ASP A 89 1.04 10.60 -41.42
CA ASP A 89 0.04 11.58 -41.03
C ASP A 89 -1.17 10.92 -40.36
N PHE A 90 -1.66 9.79 -40.88
CA PHE A 90 -2.71 9.01 -40.22
C PHE A 90 -2.30 8.58 -38.80
N LEU A 91 -1.08 8.04 -38.64
CA LEU A 91 -0.58 7.63 -37.33
C LEU A 91 -0.41 8.84 -36.39
N LYS A 92 -0.01 9.98 -36.93
CA LYS A 92 0.09 11.22 -36.16
C LYS A 92 -1.28 11.68 -35.68
N GLU A 93 -2.24 11.83 -36.58
CA GLU A 93 -3.60 12.30 -36.25
C GLU A 93 -4.29 11.40 -35.22
N GLU A 94 -4.20 10.08 -35.44
CA GLU A 94 -4.87 9.10 -34.60
C GLU A 94 -4.28 8.99 -33.19
N TYR A 95 -2.95 9.05 -33.05
CA TYR A 95 -2.27 8.70 -31.78
C TYR A 95 -1.60 9.89 -31.08
N GLU A 96 -1.40 11.04 -31.74
CA GLU A 96 -0.86 12.26 -31.09
C GLU A 96 -1.84 12.84 -30.06
N GLY A 97 -3.14 12.76 -30.32
CA GLY A 97 -4.20 13.22 -29.40
C GLY A 97 -4.38 12.31 -28.18
N ASP A 98 -4.28 11.00 -28.38
CA ASP A 98 -4.45 10.03 -27.29
C ASP A 98 -3.34 10.17 -26.23
N GLU A 99 -2.09 10.43 -26.63
CA GLU A 99 -1.00 10.69 -25.69
C GLU A 99 -1.16 11.99 -24.90
N LYS A 100 -1.65 13.08 -25.52
CA LYS A 100 -1.92 14.33 -24.77
C LYS A 100 -3.00 14.12 -23.72
N ILE A 101 -4.07 13.39 -24.07
CA ILE A 101 -5.14 13.03 -23.14
C ILE A 101 -4.62 12.08 -22.06
N ARG A 102 -3.77 11.11 -22.41
CA ARG A 102 -3.11 10.18 -21.48
C ARG A 102 -2.21 10.91 -20.50
N GLY A 103 -1.36 11.82 -20.98
CA GLY A 103 -0.52 12.68 -20.15
C GLY A 103 -1.35 13.52 -19.19
N MET A 104 -2.45 14.10 -19.66
CA MET A 104 -3.39 14.84 -18.80
C MET A 104 -4.05 13.94 -17.74
N LYS A 105 -4.43 12.70 -18.08
CA LYS A 105 -4.93 11.71 -17.12
C LYS A 105 -3.87 11.38 -16.06
N VAL A 106 -2.61 11.15 -16.48
CA VAL A 106 -1.49 10.92 -15.55
C VAL A 106 -1.29 12.11 -14.62
N LEU A 107 -1.28 13.34 -15.13
CA LEU A 107 -1.14 14.55 -14.29
C LEU A 107 -2.28 14.69 -13.28
N ASN A 108 -3.52 14.42 -13.69
CA ASN A 108 -4.67 14.44 -12.78
C ASN A 108 -4.57 13.37 -11.70
N LEU A 109 -4.12 12.15 -12.05
CA LEU A 109 -3.90 11.07 -11.09
C LEU A 109 -2.73 11.38 -10.14
N LEU A 110 -1.63 11.97 -10.63
CA LEU A 110 -0.54 12.44 -9.77
C LEU A 110 -1.04 13.51 -8.79
N ARG A 111 -1.85 14.46 -9.25
CA ARG A 111 -2.49 15.45 -8.37
C ARG A 111 -3.42 14.80 -7.34
N GLU A 112 -4.16 13.75 -7.73
CA GLU A 112 -4.98 12.97 -6.82
C GLU A 112 -4.15 12.21 -5.79
N PHE A 113 -3.05 11.60 -6.22
CA PHE A 113 -2.06 10.92 -5.38
C PHE A 113 -1.47 11.86 -4.34
N GLU A 114 -0.98 13.03 -4.76
CA GLU A 114 -0.37 14.01 -3.85
C GLU A 114 -1.39 14.58 -2.85
N ARG A 115 -2.66 14.65 -3.21
CA ARG A 115 -3.74 15.11 -2.32
C ARG A 115 -4.20 14.05 -1.31
N GLN A 116 -3.82 12.77 -1.48
CA GLN A 116 -4.24 11.74 -0.52
C GLN A 116 -3.71 12.05 0.89
N GLN A 117 -4.59 11.99 1.87
CA GLN A 117 -4.29 11.95 3.29
C GLN A 117 -5.12 10.84 3.93
N MET A 118 -4.57 10.23 4.97
CA MET A 118 -5.31 9.21 5.72
C MET A 118 -6.22 9.90 6.73
N GLU A 119 -7.47 9.47 6.79
CA GLU A 119 -8.44 10.02 7.75
C GLU A 119 -8.25 9.44 9.16
N GLU A 120 -8.71 10.15 10.19
CA GLU A 120 -8.56 9.71 11.59
C GLU A 120 -9.32 8.41 11.90
N SER A 121 -10.47 8.19 11.25
CA SER A 121 -11.30 6.99 11.42
C SER A 121 -10.96 5.85 10.46
N GLU A 122 -10.14 6.12 9.47
CA GLU A 122 -9.77 5.15 8.44
C GLU A 122 -8.72 4.16 8.95
N SER A 123 -8.75 2.93 8.42
CA SER A 123 -7.72 1.91 8.67
C SER A 123 -6.50 2.05 7.75
N VAL A 124 -5.33 1.59 8.22
CA VAL A 124 -4.10 1.63 7.40
C VAL A 124 -4.27 0.91 6.08
N LYS A 125 -5.03 -0.21 6.09
CA LYS A 125 -5.26 -1.03 4.90
C LYS A 125 -6.08 -0.27 3.85
N GLU A 126 -7.22 0.31 4.25
CA GLU A 126 -8.08 1.09 3.33
C GLU A 126 -7.29 2.24 2.69
N TYR A 127 -6.44 2.91 3.47
CA TYR A 127 -5.61 4.00 2.99
C TYR A 127 -4.59 3.53 1.96
N SER A 128 -3.87 2.45 2.30
CA SER A 128 -2.86 1.89 1.42
C SER A 128 -3.45 1.35 0.12
N ASP A 129 -4.63 0.72 0.17
CA ASP A 129 -5.31 0.19 -1.00
C ASP A 129 -5.72 1.32 -1.96
N ARG A 130 -6.15 2.49 -1.44
CA ARG A 130 -6.41 3.68 -2.27
C ARG A 130 -5.16 4.22 -2.95
N LEU A 131 -4.07 4.39 -2.19
CA LEU A 131 -2.81 4.90 -2.72
C LEU A 131 -2.25 3.99 -3.82
N VAL A 132 -2.20 2.68 -3.56
CA VAL A 132 -1.74 1.68 -4.52
C VAL A 132 -2.66 1.67 -5.75
N GLY A 133 -3.97 1.76 -5.56
CA GLY A 133 -4.92 1.85 -6.67
C GLY A 133 -4.72 3.07 -7.58
N ILE A 134 -4.32 4.23 -7.04
CA ILE A 134 -3.95 5.40 -7.86
C ILE A 134 -2.62 5.16 -8.57
N ALA A 135 -1.62 4.62 -7.86
CA ALA A 135 -0.31 4.29 -8.45
C ALA A 135 -0.43 3.30 -9.62
N ASP A 136 -1.25 2.26 -9.47
CA ASP A 136 -1.47 1.26 -10.51
C ASP A 136 -2.16 1.86 -11.74
N LYS A 137 -3.12 2.78 -11.56
CA LYS A 137 -3.69 3.53 -12.69
C LYS A 137 -2.63 4.34 -13.45
N ILE A 138 -1.69 4.96 -12.74
CA ILE A 138 -0.58 5.72 -13.35
C ILE A 138 0.36 4.77 -14.11
N ARG A 139 0.69 3.62 -13.52
CA ARG A 139 1.54 2.58 -14.14
C ARG A 139 0.91 2.01 -15.41
N VAL A 140 -0.40 1.74 -15.39
CA VAL A 140 -1.15 1.27 -16.55
C VAL A 140 -1.14 2.30 -17.70
N LEU A 141 -1.02 3.59 -17.40
CA LEU A 141 -0.89 4.65 -18.41
C LEU A 141 0.56 4.84 -18.90
N GLY A 142 1.48 3.96 -18.50
CA GLY A 142 2.88 3.93 -18.97
C GLY A 142 3.84 4.83 -18.20
N THR A 143 3.42 5.41 -17.07
CA THR A 143 4.31 6.18 -16.19
C THR A 143 4.69 5.35 -14.98
N ASP A 144 5.99 5.14 -14.78
CA ASP A 144 6.48 4.38 -13.63
C ASP A 144 6.39 5.23 -12.34
N LEU A 145 5.52 4.82 -11.42
CA LEU A 145 5.46 5.35 -10.06
C LEU A 145 6.03 4.30 -9.11
N ARG A 146 7.27 4.50 -8.69
CA ARG A 146 8.02 3.54 -7.88
C ARG A 146 7.48 3.41 -6.44
N ASP A 147 7.72 2.26 -5.82
CA ASP A 147 7.25 1.96 -4.46
C ASP A 147 7.88 2.86 -3.37
N ASP A 148 9.07 3.39 -3.59
CA ASP A 148 9.68 4.37 -2.66
C ASP A 148 8.85 5.66 -2.60
N ARG A 149 8.20 6.05 -3.71
CA ARG A 149 7.28 7.20 -3.71
C ARG A 149 6.03 6.91 -2.90
N LEU A 150 5.52 5.68 -2.92
CA LEU A 150 4.42 5.24 -2.07
C LEU A 150 4.81 5.28 -0.59
N VAL A 151 6.00 4.78 -0.25
CA VAL A 151 6.56 4.82 1.11
C VAL A 151 6.66 6.25 1.62
N GLN A 152 7.31 7.13 0.87
CA GLN A 152 7.41 8.56 1.20
C GLN A 152 6.02 9.17 1.40
N LYS A 153 5.09 8.88 0.48
CA LYS A 153 3.75 9.44 0.53
C LYS A 153 3.03 9.03 1.80
N ILE A 154 3.09 7.75 2.19
CA ILE A 154 2.48 7.24 3.42
C ILE A 154 3.09 7.95 4.64
N LEU A 155 4.42 8.04 4.74
CA LEU A 155 5.07 8.61 5.92
C LEU A 155 4.65 10.05 6.20
N VAL A 156 4.36 10.86 5.17
CA VAL A 156 3.99 12.28 5.31
C VAL A 156 2.48 12.54 5.36
N SER A 157 1.65 11.50 5.29
CA SER A 157 0.19 11.64 5.15
C SER A 157 -0.62 10.88 6.20
N LEU A 158 0.05 10.14 7.08
CA LEU A 158 -0.55 9.46 8.21
C LEU A 158 -0.93 10.45 9.32
N PRO A 159 -1.96 10.16 10.13
CA PRO A 159 -2.33 11.02 11.25
C PRO A 159 -1.33 10.92 12.41
N GLU A 160 -1.37 11.91 13.31
CA GLU A 160 -0.45 12.06 14.46
C GLU A 160 -0.34 10.77 15.31
N LYS A 161 -1.42 9.98 15.30
CA LYS A 161 -1.51 8.70 15.99
C LYS A 161 -0.41 7.68 15.62
N PHE A 162 0.28 7.86 14.49
CA PHE A 162 1.39 7.03 14.03
C PHE A 162 2.78 7.66 14.18
N GLU A 163 2.91 8.90 14.67
CA GLU A 163 4.19 9.63 14.78
C GLU A 163 5.29 8.84 15.49
N ALA A 164 4.95 8.23 16.63
CA ALA A 164 5.92 7.39 17.36
C ALA A 164 6.43 6.19 16.55
N THR A 165 5.62 5.66 15.61
CA THR A 165 6.04 4.57 14.72
C THR A 165 6.92 5.10 13.59
N ILE A 166 6.56 6.25 13.03
CA ILE A 166 7.35 6.95 11.99
C ILE A 166 8.74 7.30 12.55
N ALA A 167 8.80 8.00 13.68
CA ALA A 167 10.05 8.36 14.33
C ALA A 167 10.91 7.13 14.66
N SER A 168 10.30 6.01 15.07
CA SER A 168 11.05 4.77 15.30
C SER A 168 11.63 4.19 14.01
N LEU A 169 10.93 4.29 12.88
CA LEU A 169 11.41 3.80 11.59
C LEU A 169 12.54 4.68 11.05
N GLU A 170 12.38 6.00 11.10
CA GLU A 170 13.38 6.99 10.66
C GLU A 170 14.68 6.88 11.45
N ASN A 171 14.62 6.64 12.77
CA ASN A 171 15.82 6.53 13.60
C ASN A 171 16.57 5.20 13.44
N THR A 172 15.92 4.17 12.88
CA THR A 172 16.51 2.83 12.79
C THR A 172 16.99 2.49 11.38
N ARG A 173 16.53 3.20 10.35
CA ARG A 173 16.76 2.88 8.94
C ARG A 173 16.77 4.12 8.07
N ASP A 174 17.57 4.06 7.00
CA ASP A 174 17.45 5.02 5.91
C ASP A 174 16.11 4.86 5.20
N LEU A 175 15.42 5.98 4.93
CA LEU A 175 14.11 6.00 4.28
C LEU A 175 14.10 5.29 2.92
N ALA A 176 15.23 5.29 2.22
CA ALA A 176 15.40 4.63 0.92
C ALA A 176 15.36 3.10 1.00
N ASP A 177 15.66 2.52 2.16
CA ASP A 177 15.72 1.07 2.36
C ASP A 177 14.40 0.47 2.87
N ILE A 178 13.46 1.32 3.28
CA ILE A 178 12.17 0.88 3.80
C ILE A 178 11.32 0.35 2.64
N LYS A 179 11.08 -0.96 2.63
CA LYS A 179 10.15 -1.58 1.67
C LYS A 179 8.70 -1.29 2.06
N LEU A 180 7.84 -1.09 1.06
CA LEU A 180 6.42 -0.81 1.26
C LEU A 180 5.72 -1.85 2.15
N ALA A 181 5.96 -3.14 1.91
CA ALA A 181 5.38 -4.22 2.72
C ALA A 181 5.81 -4.16 4.20
N GLU A 182 7.07 -3.80 4.46
CA GLU A 182 7.59 -3.68 5.83
C GLU A 182 6.94 -2.51 6.57
N LEU A 183 6.80 -1.36 5.90
CA LEU A 183 6.10 -0.19 6.43
C LEU A 183 4.64 -0.52 6.77
N LEU A 184 3.91 -1.13 5.84
CA LEU A 184 2.50 -1.47 6.04
C LEU A 184 2.31 -2.46 7.18
N ASN A 185 3.16 -3.48 7.28
CA ASN A 185 3.12 -4.45 8.38
C ASN A 185 3.36 -3.77 9.74
N ALA A 186 4.31 -2.84 9.83
CA ALA A 186 4.60 -2.11 11.07
C ALA A 186 3.42 -1.22 11.52
N LEU A 187 2.82 -0.49 10.57
CA LEU A 187 1.67 0.37 10.82
C LEU A 187 0.42 -0.42 11.22
N GLN A 188 0.12 -1.52 10.52
CA GLN A 188 -1.00 -2.40 10.85
C GLN A 188 -0.81 -3.06 12.22
N ALA A 189 0.40 -3.53 12.56
CA ALA A 189 0.69 -4.09 13.88
C ALA A 189 0.48 -3.05 15.01
N GLN A 190 0.80 -1.78 14.75
CA GLN A 190 0.53 -0.70 15.70
C GLN A 190 -0.97 -0.40 15.84
N GLU A 191 -1.70 -0.36 14.73
CA GLU A 191 -3.15 -0.18 14.71
C GLU A 191 -3.86 -1.28 15.52
N GLN A 192 -3.53 -2.54 15.28
CA GLN A 192 -4.06 -3.70 16.02
C GLN A 192 -3.78 -3.59 17.53
N ARG A 193 -2.55 -3.23 17.93
CA ARG A 193 -2.21 -3.03 19.36
C ARG A 193 -3.00 -1.90 20.02
N ARG A 194 -3.34 -0.84 19.27
CA ARG A 194 -4.17 0.27 19.78
C ARG A 194 -5.63 -0.16 19.92
N LEU A 195 -6.16 -0.95 18.99
CA LEU A 195 -7.52 -1.49 19.07
C LEU A 195 -7.71 -2.37 20.31
N MET A 196 -6.82 -3.34 20.54
CA MET A 196 -6.89 -4.24 21.71
C MET A 196 -6.90 -3.48 23.04
N ARG A 197 -6.04 -2.46 23.19
CA ARG A 197 -6.00 -1.65 24.42
C ARG A 197 -7.24 -0.79 24.62
N ARG A 198 -7.87 -0.29 23.56
CA ARG A 198 -9.13 0.47 23.66
C ARG A 198 -10.28 -0.43 24.11
N GLU A 199 -10.38 -1.65 23.58
CA GLU A 199 -11.41 -2.61 24.02
C GLU A 199 -11.29 -2.97 25.50
N ASP A 200 -10.06 -3.19 25.99
CA ASP A 200 -9.82 -3.48 27.41
C ASP A 200 -10.21 -2.30 28.31
N HIS A 201 -9.98 -1.07 27.85
CA HIS A 201 -10.34 0.14 28.58
C HIS A 201 -11.87 0.36 28.64
N VAL A 202 -12.61 0.02 27.57
CA VAL A 202 -14.08 0.08 27.55
C VAL A 202 -14.68 -0.97 28.51
N LYS A 203 -14.14 -2.19 28.55
CA LYS A 203 -14.57 -3.23 29.50
C LYS A 203 -14.31 -2.82 30.95
N GLY A 204 -13.16 -2.19 31.24
CA GLY A 204 -12.85 -1.66 32.57
C GLY A 204 -13.75 -0.49 33.00
N ALA A 205 -14.06 0.44 32.08
CA ALA A 205 -14.93 1.57 32.36
C ALA A 205 -16.40 1.17 32.59
N LEU A 206 -16.90 0.16 31.85
CA LEU A 206 -18.22 -0.43 32.09
C LEU A 206 -18.30 -1.08 33.48
N GLN A 207 -17.26 -1.80 33.90
CA GLN A 207 -17.21 -2.40 35.25
C GLN A 207 -17.15 -1.36 36.37
N ALA A 208 -16.49 -0.22 36.14
CA ALA A 208 -16.46 0.88 37.10
C ALA A 208 -17.83 1.56 37.26
N LYS A 209 -18.60 1.74 36.17
CA LYS A 209 -19.98 2.27 36.23
C LYS A 209 -20.97 1.30 36.87
N VAL A 210 -20.83 -0.01 36.65
CA VAL A 210 -21.70 -1.02 37.28
C VAL A 210 -21.50 -1.07 38.80
N LYS A 211 -20.31 -0.77 39.31
CA LYS A 211 -20.05 -0.68 40.76
C LYS A 211 -20.59 0.59 41.43
N GLN A 212 -21.02 1.61 40.68
CA GLN A 212 -21.58 2.83 41.26
C GLN A 212 -23.10 2.80 41.45
N ASN A 213 -23.79 1.73 41.04
CA ASN A 213 -25.25 1.67 41.08
C ASN A 213 -25.84 0.69 42.11
N ASP A 214 -25.02 0.11 42.99
CA ASP A 214 -25.49 -0.73 44.09
C ASP A 214 -25.18 -0.12 45.45
N GLY A 215 -26.22 0.44 46.09
CA GLY A 215 -26.26 0.55 47.55
C GLY A 215 -26.58 1.92 48.15
N GLY A 216 -27.74 2.50 47.83
CA GLY A 216 -28.38 3.46 48.73
C GLY A 216 -29.03 2.75 49.92
N LYS A 217 -28.67 3.11 51.16
CA LYS A 217 -29.59 3.31 52.31
C LYS A 217 -28.87 3.81 53.57
N GLY A 218 -29.03 5.12 53.81
CA GLY A 218 -29.35 5.76 55.09
C GLY A 218 -28.49 5.49 56.34
N LYS A 219 -27.89 6.56 56.86
CA LYS A 219 -28.07 7.03 58.26
C LYS A 219 -27.58 8.47 58.38
N ARG A 220 -28.49 9.35 58.78
CA ARG A 220 -28.31 10.79 59.04
C ARG A 220 -28.12 10.99 60.55
N TRP A 221 -27.03 11.61 61.00
CA TRP A 221 -26.96 12.32 62.28
C TRP A 221 -25.99 13.53 62.20
N ILE A 222 -26.64 14.69 62.23
CA ILE A 222 -26.34 16.05 62.70
C ILE A 222 -24.90 16.38 63.22
N GLN A 223 -24.33 17.40 62.55
CA GLN A 223 -23.32 18.41 62.86
C GLN A 223 -23.02 18.75 64.34
N PHE A 224 -21.73 18.90 64.73
CA PHE A 224 -21.23 20.05 65.49
C PHE A 224 -19.67 20.19 65.44
N LYS A 225 -19.26 21.45 65.26
CA LYS A 225 -17.97 22.17 65.34
C LYS A 225 -16.71 21.49 65.94
N GLY A 226 -15.60 21.64 65.20
CA GLY A 226 -14.47 22.51 65.61
C GLY A 226 -13.29 21.95 66.44
N ASN A 227 -12.14 21.80 65.75
CA ASN A 227 -10.83 22.43 66.06
C ASN A 227 -9.76 21.73 66.95
N VAL A 228 -8.56 21.62 66.33
CA VAL A 228 -7.17 21.81 66.85
C VAL A 228 -6.28 20.61 67.25
N ALA A 229 -5.11 20.58 66.55
CA ALA A 229 -3.73 20.20 66.90
C ALA A 229 -3.29 18.73 67.03
N ASP A 230 -2.81 18.22 65.88
CA ASP A 230 -1.41 17.85 65.59
C ASP A 230 -0.37 17.87 66.74
N SER A 231 0.27 16.71 66.98
CA SER A 231 1.73 16.68 67.18
C SER A 231 2.32 15.26 67.15
N LYS A 232 3.25 15.12 66.20
CA LYS A 232 4.58 14.49 66.28
C LYS A 232 4.73 13.05 65.76
N PHE A 233 5.36 13.01 64.59
CA PHE A 233 5.85 11.87 63.86
C PHE A 233 7.40 11.83 63.93
N LEU A 234 7.92 10.72 64.48
CA LEU A 234 9.14 9.94 64.13
C LEU A 234 10.56 10.56 64.27
N PRO A 235 11.60 9.75 64.57
CA PRO A 235 12.17 8.74 63.63
C PRO A 235 12.45 7.31 64.15
N LYS A 236 12.58 6.42 63.16
CA LYS A 236 13.08 5.01 63.14
C LYS A 236 14.49 4.88 63.74
N GLU A 237 15.00 3.71 64.17
CA GLU A 237 15.29 2.43 63.46
C GLU A 237 15.33 1.27 64.50
N GLY A 238 15.07 -0.02 64.28
CA GLY A 238 15.07 -0.86 63.08
C GLY A 238 16.12 -1.98 63.21
N ASN A 239 15.85 -3.06 63.97
CA ASN A 239 16.70 -4.26 63.99
C ASN A 239 15.87 -5.58 63.95
N ALA A 240 16.55 -6.64 63.51
CA ALA A 240 16.09 -7.89 62.93
C ALA A 240 15.09 -8.79 63.71
N GLY A 241 14.39 -9.65 62.93
CA GLY A 241 14.14 -11.05 63.29
C GLY A 241 12.71 -11.48 63.65
N GLY A 242 12.16 -12.42 62.87
CA GLY A 242 11.35 -13.53 63.40
C GLY A 242 9.81 -13.38 63.50
N SER A 243 9.10 -14.13 62.64
CA SER A 243 7.86 -14.89 62.89
C SER A 243 6.69 -14.24 63.69
N SER A 244 5.56 -14.01 63.02
CA SER A 244 4.25 -14.50 63.51
C SER A 244 3.09 -14.38 62.51
N LYS A 245 2.40 -15.53 62.31
CA LYS A 245 0.94 -15.74 62.16
C LYS A 245 0.09 -14.68 61.44
N TRP A 246 -0.44 -15.05 60.27
CA TRP A 246 -1.73 -14.55 59.78
C TRP A 246 -2.69 -15.74 59.57
N LYS A 247 -3.70 -15.86 60.44
CA LYS A 247 -4.81 -16.81 60.27
C LYS A 247 -5.82 -16.26 59.26
N ASN A 248 -5.84 -16.90 58.10
CA ASN A 248 -6.92 -17.19 57.14
C ASN A 248 -8.24 -16.41 57.17
N ASN A 249 -8.66 -16.01 55.96
CA ASN A 249 -10.01 -16.35 55.48
C ASN A 249 -9.98 -16.69 53.97
N LYS A 250 -9.42 -17.85 53.61
CA LYS A 250 -9.53 -18.42 52.25
C LYS A 250 -10.62 -19.48 52.28
N ARG A 251 -11.74 -19.26 51.56
CA ARG A 251 -12.79 -20.29 51.40
C ARG A 251 -12.14 -21.57 50.85
N PRO A 252 -12.38 -22.75 51.45
CA PRO A 252 -11.86 -24.01 50.94
C PRO A 252 -12.34 -24.25 49.51
N CYS A 253 -11.48 -24.83 48.67
CA CYS A 253 -11.87 -25.23 47.33
C CYS A 253 -13.04 -26.23 47.40
N GLN A 254 -14.14 -25.92 46.72
CA GLN A 254 -15.34 -26.78 46.68
C GLN A 254 -15.09 -28.18 46.09
N TYR A 255 -14.01 -28.38 45.34
CA TYR A 255 -13.73 -29.64 44.65
C TYR A 255 -12.73 -30.56 45.37
N CYS A 256 -11.86 -30.01 46.24
CA CYS A 256 -10.85 -30.83 46.93
C CYS A 256 -10.63 -30.47 48.41
N GLY A 257 -11.37 -29.49 48.95
CA GLY A 257 -11.25 -29.02 50.33
C GLY A 257 -9.96 -28.25 50.65
N GLY A 258 -9.03 -28.09 49.70
CA GLY A 258 -7.76 -27.41 49.92
C GLY A 258 -7.86 -25.88 49.88
N THR A 259 -7.01 -25.19 50.63
CA THR A 259 -6.97 -23.71 50.71
C THR A 259 -5.78 -23.08 49.97
N ASN A 260 -4.91 -23.91 49.37
CA ASN A 260 -3.70 -23.48 48.66
C ASN A 260 -3.93 -22.99 47.22
N HIS A 261 -5.15 -23.04 46.70
CA HIS A 261 -5.50 -22.53 45.37
C HIS A 261 -6.97 -22.10 45.32
N GLN A 262 -7.31 -21.21 44.38
CA GLN A 262 -8.70 -20.81 44.13
C GLN A 262 -9.44 -21.91 43.35
N SER A 263 -10.74 -22.09 43.60
CA SER A 263 -11.54 -23.24 43.09
C SER A 263 -11.44 -23.46 41.58
N PHE A 264 -11.32 -22.40 40.77
CA PHE A 264 -11.20 -22.55 39.32
C PHE A 264 -9.87 -23.15 38.86
N ARG A 265 -8.82 -23.09 39.69
CA ARG A 265 -7.51 -23.71 39.45
C ARG A 265 -7.39 -25.11 40.09
N CYS A 266 -8.48 -25.66 40.62
CA CYS A 266 -8.46 -26.97 41.23
C CYS A 266 -8.35 -28.08 40.19
N TRP A 267 -7.27 -28.83 40.31
CA TRP A 267 -6.95 -30.05 39.57
C TRP A 267 -7.96 -31.21 39.73
N LYS A 268 -8.77 -31.27 40.80
CA LYS A 268 -9.81 -32.31 41.03
C LYS A 268 -11.22 -31.92 40.55
N ARG A 269 -11.32 -30.98 39.61
CA ARG A 269 -12.61 -30.53 39.07
C ARG A 269 -13.30 -31.60 38.24
N LEU A 270 -14.45 -32.08 38.71
CA LEU A 270 -15.29 -33.07 38.02
C LEU A 270 -15.90 -32.55 36.71
N ASP A 271 -16.02 -31.21 36.57
CA ASP A 271 -16.58 -30.50 35.42
C ASP A 271 -15.53 -30.08 34.38
N ALA A 272 -14.24 -30.24 34.68
CA ALA A 272 -13.17 -29.91 33.74
C ALA A 272 -13.00 -31.03 32.70
N ARG A 273 -13.15 -30.68 31.40
CA ARG A 273 -12.83 -31.57 30.27
C ARG A 273 -11.35 -31.43 29.92
N CYS A 274 -10.59 -32.51 30.06
CA CYS A 274 -9.18 -32.54 29.64
C CYS A 274 -9.08 -32.33 28.12
N ARG A 275 -8.25 -31.38 27.66
CA ARG A 275 -8.08 -31.14 26.22
C ARG A 275 -7.27 -32.22 25.51
N ARG A 276 -6.45 -33.01 26.24
CA ARG A 276 -5.68 -34.13 25.67
C ARG A 276 -6.48 -35.41 25.46
N CYS A 277 -7.30 -35.82 26.44
CA CYS A 277 -8.03 -37.10 26.35
C CYS A 277 -9.55 -36.93 26.26
N HIS A 278 -10.05 -35.69 26.27
CA HIS A 278 -11.46 -35.33 26.21
C HIS A 278 -12.36 -35.93 27.31
N LYS A 279 -11.80 -36.59 28.33
CA LYS A 279 -12.53 -37.10 29.51
C LYS A 279 -12.72 -36.00 30.55
N LEU A 280 -13.85 -36.06 31.26
CA LEU A 280 -14.17 -35.19 32.39
C LEU A 280 -13.43 -35.65 33.66
N GLY A 281 -13.17 -34.73 34.59
CA GLY A 281 -12.68 -35.04 35.93
C GLY A 281 -11.21 -34.77 36.22
N HIS A 282 -10.44 -34.23 35.26
CA HIS A 282 -9.06 -33.79 35.49
C HIS A 282 -8.63 -32.73 34.47
N MET A 283 -7.65 -31.90 34.86
CA MET A 283 -6.99 -30.97 33.94
C MET A 283 -5.83 -31.62 33.18
N GLU A 284 -5.45 -31.01 32.08
CA GLU A 284 -4.44 -31.52 31.15
C GLU A 284 -3.08 -31.81 31.80
N ALA A 285 -2.71 -31.04 32.83
CA ALA A 285 -1.45 -31.17 33.58
C ALA A 285 -1.25 -32.53 34.29
N ILE A 286 -2.30 -33.31 34.51
CA ILE A 286 -2.28 -34.61 35.20
C ILE A 286 -2.90 -35.74 34.36
N CYS A 287 -3.08 -35.51 33.06
CA CYS A 287 -3.56 -36.53 32.15
C CYS A 287 -2.51 -37.66 32.01
N LYS A 288 -2.87 -38.89 32.37
CA LYS A 288 -2.00 -40.08 32.27
C LYS A 288 -1.96 -40.71 30.86
N GLY A 289 -2.66 -40.14 29.88
CA GLY A 289 -2.52 -40.51 28.48
C GLY A 289 -1.17 -40.01 27.97
N LYS A 290 -0.30 -40.91 27.50
CA LYS A 290 1.01 -40.56 26.93
C LYS A 290 0.84 -39.67 25.69
N ALA A 291 1.86 -38.85 25.45
CA ALA A 291 1.98 -37.85 24.39
C ALA A 291 1.54 -38.35 23.01
#